data_AF-A0AAW0KSC7-F1
#
_entry.id   AF-A0AAW0KSC7-F1
#
_cell.length_a   1.000
_cell.length_b   1.000
_cell.length_c   1.000
_cell.angle_alpha   90.00
_cell.angle_beta   90.00
_cell.angle_gamma   90.00
#
_symmetry.space_group_name_H-M   'P 1'
#
loop_
_entity.id
_entity.type
_entity.pdbx_description
1 polymer ?
#
loop_
_entity_poly.entity_id
_entity_poly.type
_entity_poly.pdbx_seq_one_letter_code
_entity_poly.pdbx_strand_id
1 'polypeptide(L)'
;MAEDVIDSLENMKLTVEEEEIIALNKRAAMNTLWRRWGMHTGLQIIEVGTNLFQFKFQNDFDLNRVLRGGPWYFDNQLLMLKRWHKGMTAICVALPISKPLRREGFIADLDGVHTWVKFKYERLPIFCHFCGLLGHDLHHCASHYVVEKNGGDVKYQYGDWLKASDEGSCRI
;
A
#
# COMPACT_ATOMS: atom_id res chain seq x y z
N MET A 1 -37.81 0.00 -6.92
CA MET A 1 -36.63 -0.53 -6.17
C MET A 1 -35.40 -0.48 -7.07
N ALA A 2 -35.13 0.68 -7.69
CA ALA A 2 -34.00 0.89 -8.59
C ALA A 2 -33.26 2.19 -8.24
N GLU A 3 -33.34 2.59 -6.98
CA GLU A 3 -32.72 3.81 -6.45
C GLU A 3 -31.81 3.51 -5.24
N ASP A 4 -31.89 2.31 -4.65
CA ASP A 4 -31.12 1.93 -3.44
C ASP A 4 -29.70 1.40 -3.75
N VAL A 5 -29.40 1.08 -5.01
CA VAL A 5 -28.09 0.55 -5.44
C VAL A 5 -27.08 1.65 -5.70
N ILE A 6 -27.54 2.86 -6.05
CA ILE A 6 -26.68 4.01 -6.33
C ILE A 6 -26.09 4.57 -5.01
N ASP A 7 -26.86 4.51 -3.91
CA ASP A 7 -26.46 4.99 -2.58
C ASP A 7 -25.40 4.11 -1.89
N SER A 8 -25.36 2.82 -2.21
CA SER A 8 -24.41 1.87 -1.59
C SER A 8 -23.00 1.94 -2.19
N LEU A 9 -22.86 2.42 -3.43
CA LEU A 9 -21.55 2.66 -4.05
C LEU A 9 -20.89 3.95 -3.56
N GLU A 10 -21.65 4.92 -3.05
CA GLU A 10 -21.09 6.14 -2.44
C GLU A 10 -20.40 5.86 -1.10
N ASN A 11 -20.84 4.85 -0.35
CA ASN A 11 -20.27 4.51 0.96
C ASN A 11 -18.98 3.67 0.91
N MET A 12 -18.62 3.13 -0.27
CA MET A 12 -17.32 2.48 -0.53
C MET A 12 -16.35 3.42 -1.26
N LYS A 13 -16.70 4.70 -1.42
CA LYS A 13 -15.76 5.73 -1.86
C LYS A 13 -14.99 6.25 -0.64
N LEU A 14 -13.79 5.73 -0.43
CA LEU A 14 -12.78 6.40 0.37
C LEU A 14 -12.46 7.74 -0.31
N THR A 15 -13.23 8.79 -0.02
CA THR A 15 -13.09 10.18 -0.50
C THR A 15 -12.02 10.35 -1.58
N VAL A 16 -12.33 9.88 -2.79
CA VAL A 16 -11.60 10.31 -3.98
C VAL A 16 -12.17 11.68 -4.31
N GLU A 17 -11.67 12.69 -3.60
CA GLU A 17 -11.29 13.88 -4.35
C GLU A 17 -10.23 13.37 -5.32
N GLU A 18 -10.52 13.50 -6.60
CA GLU A 18 -9.72 12.97 -7.71
C GLU A 18 -8.33 13.61 -7.67
N GLU A 19 -7.43 13.09 -6.84
CA GLU A 19 -6.01 13.19 -7.13
C GLU A 19 -5.77 12.27 -8.33
N GLU A 20 -5.37 12.87 -9.46
CA GLU A 20 -4.97 12.17 -10.66
C GLU A 20 -3.99 11.04 -10.28
N ILE A 21 -4.50 9.81 -10.22
CA ILE A 21 -3.63 8.65 -10.25
C ILE A 21 -2.97 8.71 -11.62
N ILE A 22 -1.71 9.14 -11.67
CA ILE A 22 -0.92 9.14 -12.90
C ILE A 22 -0.93 7.70 -13.40
N ALA A 23 -1.74 7.45 -14.44
CA ALA A 23 -1.88 6.13 -15.03
C ALA A 23 -0.55 5.78 -15.68
N LEU A 24 0.05 4.67 -15.22
CA LEU A 24 1.31 4.22 -15.76
C LEU A 24 1.13 3.89 -17.24
N ASN A 25 2.01 4.42 -18.12
CA ASN A 25 2.01 4.01 -19.52
C ASN A 25 2.44 2.54 -19.60
N LYS A 26 1.44 1.66 -19.63
CA LYS A 26 1.59 0.20 -19.60
C LYS A 26 2.60 -0.30 -20.61
N ARG A 27 2.58 0.21 -21.85
CA ARG A 27 3.48 -0.25 -22.91
C ARG A 27 4.93 0.16 -22.65
N ALA A 28 5.14 1.39 -22.17
CA ALA A 28 6.47 1.86 -21.78
C ALA A 28 7.01 1.13 -20.53
N ALA A 29 6.14 0.85 -19.56
CA ALA A 29 6.44 0.08 -18.37
C ALA A 29 6.89 -1.34 -18.71
N MET A 30 6.12 -2.07 -19.52
CA MET A 30 6.42 -3.45 -19.90
C MET A 30 7.74 -3.57 -20.65
N ASN A 31 8.00 -2.70 -21.64
CA ASN A 31 9.26 -2.71 -22.39
C ASN A 31 10.49 -2.38 -21.53
N THR A 32 10.30 -1.58 -20.47
CA THR A 32 11.39 -1.23 -19.55
C THR A 32 11.64 -2.35 -18.55
N LEU A 33 10.58 -2.99 -18.03
CA LEU A 33 10.69 -4.10 -17.08
C LEU A 33 11.27 -5.36 -17.74
N TRP A 34 10.88 -5.71 -18.98
CA TRP A 34 11.49 -6.82 -19.72
C TRP A 34 12.99 -6.67 -19.87
N ARG A 35 13.45 -5.47 -20.27
CA ARG A 35 14.87 -5.17 -20.38
C ARG A 35 15.57 -5.21 -19.03
N ARG A 36 14.97 -4.62 -18.00
CA ARG A 36 15.58 -4.51 -16.67
C ARG A 36 15.66 -5.86 -15.94
N TRP A 37 14.73 -6.77 -16.19
CA TRP A 37 14.76 -8.13 -15.62
C TRP A 37 15.46 -9.16 -16.50
N GLY A 38 15.91 -8.75 -17.71
CA GLY A 38 16.57 -9.62 -18.68
C GLY A 38 15.64 -10.70 -19.24
N MET A 39 14.32 -10.45 -19.25
CA MET A 39 13.31 -11.44 -19.64
C MET A 39 12.67 -11.03 -20.96
N HIS A 40 13.05 -11.73 -22.04
CA HIS A 40 12.47 -11.51 -23.37
C HIS A 40 11.39 -12.55 -23.73
N THR A 41 11.29 -13.64 -22.97
CA THR A 41 10.27 -14.69 -23.13
C THR A 41 9.83 -15.18 -21.76
N GLY A 42 8.65 -15.82 -21.68
CA GLY A 42 8.17 -16.53 -20.49
C GLY A 42 7.60 -15.69 -19.35
N LEU A 43 7.86 -14.38 -19.30
CA LEU A 43 7.17 -13.47 -18.36
C LEU A 43 5.82 -13.05 -18.92
N GLN A 44 4.73 -13.40 -18.22
CA GLN A 44 3.41 -12.84 -18.50
C GLN A 44 3.11 -11.71 -17.52
N ILE A 45 2.59 -10.60 -18.02
CA ILE A 45 2.20 -9.44 -17.22
C ILE A 45 0.72 -9.18 -17.45
N ILE A 46 -0.06 -9.19 -16.39
CA ILE A 46 -1.50 -9.00 -16.41
C ILE A 46 -1.80 -7.75 -15.57
N GLU A 47 -2.48 -6.77 -16.16
CA GLU A 47 -2.98 -5.64 -15.39
C GLU A 47 -4.26 -6.09 -14.69
N VAL A 48 -4.30 -5.89 -13.36
CA VAL A 48 -5.44 -6.30 -12.52
C VAL A 48 -6.12 -5.11 -11.84
N GLY A 49 -5.58 -3.89 -12.03
CA GLY A 49 -6.15 -2.64 -11.56
C GLY A 49 -5.27 -1.44 -11.93
N THR A 50 -5.70 -0.24 -11.59
CA THR A 50 -4.95 1.00 -11.84
C THR A 50 -3.58 0.95 -11.16
N ASN A 51 -2.49 0.97 -11.94
CA ASN A 51 -1.11 0.84 -11.43
C ASN A 51 -0.84 -0.47 -10.64
N LEU A 52 -1.65 -1.51 -10.86
CA LEU A 52 -1.50 -2.81 -10.22
C LEU A 52 -1.36 -3.92 -11.26
N PHE A 53 -0.24 -4.63 -11.18
CA PHE A 53 0.17 -5.63 -12.15
C PHE A 53 0.48 -6.97 -11.49
N GLN A 54 -0.01 -8.05 -12.08
CA GLN A 54 0.35 -9.41 -11.73
C GLN A 54 1.39 -9.93 -12.73
N PHE A 55 2.50 -10.46 -12.20
CA PHE A 55 3.58 -11.05 -12.97
C PHE A 55 3.57 -12.58 -12.80
N LYS A 56 3.53 -13.32 -13.91
CA LYS A 56 3.65 -14.78 -13.90
C LYS A 56 4.99 -15.19 -14.51
N PHE A 57 5.77 -15.91 -13.71
CA PHE A 57 7.09 -16.43 -14.08
C PHE A 57 6.98 -17.91 -14.43
N GLN A 58 7.80 -18.39 -15.36
CA GLN A 58 7.84 -19.81 -15.74
C GLN A 58 8.47 -20.69 -14.66
N ASN A 59 9.40 -20.16 -13.87
CA ASN A 59 10.13 -20.90 -12.86
C ASN A 59 10.37 -20.02 -11.62
N ASP A 60 10.56 -20.67 -10.46
CA ASP A 60 10.83 -20.00 -9.19
C ASP A 60 12.18 -19.28 -9.16
N PHE A 61 13.16 -19.70 -9.97
CA PHE A 61 14.47 -19.07 -10.00
C PHE A 61 14.39 -17.63 -10.49
N ASP A 62 13.71 -17.38 -11.62
CA ASP A 62 13.50 -16.04 -12.16
C ASP A 62 12.64 -15.18 -11.22
N LEU A 63 11.59 -15.76 -10.63
CA LEU A 63 10.76 -15.08 -9.63
C LEU A 63 11.63 -14.61 -8.44
N ASN A 64 12.41 -15.52 -7.86
CA ASN A 64 13.25 -15.22 -6.70
C ASN A 64 14.37 -14.23 -7.07
N ARG A 65 14.96 -14.33 -8.27
CA ARG A 65 15.96 -13.37 -8.77
C ARG A 65 15.37 -11.97 -8.87
N VAL A 66 14.16 -11.83 -9.43
CA VAL A 66 13.49 -10.53 -9.56
C VAL A 66 13.07 -9.99 -8.18
N LEU A 67 12.50 -10.82 -7.30
CA LEU A 67 12.14 -10.38 -5.95
C LEU A 67 13.36 -9.91 -5.13
N ARG A 68 14.48 -10.64 -5.21
CA ARG A 68 15.72 -10.31 -4.46
C ARG A 68 16.53 -9.18 -5.10
N GLY A 69 16.38 -8.94 -6.41
CA GLY A 69 17.11 -7.92 -7.15
C GLY A 69 16.57 -6.49 -7.00
N GLY A 70 15.49 -6.29 -6.22
CA GLY A 70 14.93 -4.97 -5.95
C GLY A 70 15.83 -4.10 -5.05
N PRO A 71 15.48 -2.82 -4.83
CA PRO A 71 14.26 -2.14 -5.28
C PRO A 71 14.25 -1.84 -6.79
N TRP A 72 13.08 -1.97 -7.41
CA TRP A 72 12.90 -1.69 -8.84
C TRP A 72 12.27 -0.32 -9.04
N TYR A 73 12.78 0.41 -10.03
CA TYR A 73 12.25 1.72 -10.41
C TYR A 73 11.81 1.70 -11.87
N PHE A 74 10.69 2.34 -12.14
CA PHE A 74 10.20 2.64 -13.48
C PHE A 74 9.70 4.08 -13.51
N ASP A 75 10.22 4.89 -14.45
CA ASP A 75 9.84 6.30 -14.62
C ASP A 75 9.90 7.13 -13.32
N ASN A 76 10.98 6.94 -12.55
CA ASN A 76 11.19 7.53 -11.22
C ASN A 76 10.15 7.13 -10.16
N GLN A 77 9.29 6.16 -10.44
CA GLN A 77 8.34 5.55 -9.53
C GLN A 77 8.86 4.19 -9.02
N LEU A 78 8.69 3.93 -7.73
CA LEU A 78 9.08 2.68 -7.10
C LEU A 78 8.07 1.57 -7.43
N LEU A 79 8.54 0.46 -7.98
CA LEU A 79 7.73 -0.74 -8.20
C LEU A 79 7.81 -1.65 -6.97
N MET A 80 6.70 -1.75 -6.25
CA MET A 80 6.54 -2.65 -5.11
C MET A 80 6.18 -4.06 -5.60
N LEU A 81 7.02 -5.04 -5.25
CA LEU A 81 6.79 -6.44 -5.59
C LEU A 81 6.57 -7.28 -4.34
N LYS A 82 5.53 -8.11 -4.38
CA LYS A 82 5.25 -9.11 -3.36
C LYS A 82 4.87 -10.43 -4.03
N ARG A 83 5.37 -11.54 -3.49
CA ARG A 83 4.97 -12.88 -3.95
C ARG A 83 3.50 -13.08 -3.64
N TRP A 84 2.73 -13.50 -4.64
CA TRP A 84 1.32 -13.78 -4.48
C TRP A 84 1.10 -15.07 -3.66
N HIS A 85 0.19 -15.03 -2.70
CA HIS A 85 -0.26 -16.20 -1.94
C HIS A 85 -1.77 -16.37 -2.07
N LYS A 86 -2.25 -17.62 -1.96
CA LYS A 86 -3.68 -17.91 -1.96
C LYS A 86 -4.36 -17.14 -0.83
N GLY A 87 -5.46 -16.46 -1.14
CA GLY A 87 -6.19 -15.61 -0.19
C GLY A 87 -5.72 -14.14 -0.17
N MET A 88 -4.74 -13.75 -0.98
CA MET A 88 -4.43 -12.33 -1.19
C MET A 88 -5.43 -11.69 -2.16
N THR A 89 -5.76 -10.44 -1.87
CA THR A 89 -6.44 -9.51 -2.79
C THR A 89 -5.60 -8.25 -2.84
N ALA A 90 -5.43 -7.68 -4.03
CA ALA A 90 -4.68 -6.45 -4.22
C ALA A 90 -5.63 -5.36 -4.70
N ILE A 91 -5.66 -4.26 -3.96
CA ILE A 91 -6.48 -3.07 -4.22
C ILE A 91 -5.60 -1.83 -4.11
N CYS A 92 -5.82 -0.85 -4.97
CA CYS A 92 -5.20 0.45 -4.84
C CYS A 92 -6.04 1.33 -3.93
N VAL A 93 -5.41 1.90 -2.91
CA VAL A 93 -6.07 2.73 -1.91
C VAL A 93 -5.33 4.06 -1.83
N ALA A 94 -6.03 5.16 -2.04
CA ALA A 94 -5.49 6.49 -1.77
C ALA A 94 -5.34 6.66 -0.25
N LEU A 95 -4.12 6.98 0.19
CA LEU A 95 -3.82 7.26 1.59
C LEU A 95 -3.57 8.77 1.74
N PRO A 96 -4.52 9.52 2.30
CA PRO A 96 -4.32 10.95 2.54
C PRO A 96 -3.23 11.14 3.59
N ILE A 97 -2.08 11.69 3.19
CA ILE A 97 -0.92 11.91 4.08
C ILE A 97 -1.19 12.93 5.18
N SER A 98 -2.21 13.79 4.98
CA SER A 98 -2.68 14.79 5.93
C SER A 98 -3.59 14.22 7.02
N LYS A 99 -3.95 12.94 6.94
CA LYS A 99 -4.77 12.25 7.94
C LYS A 99 -3.92 11.21 8.69
N PRO A 100 -4.22 10.95 9.97
CA PRO A 100 -3.53 9.90 10.71
C PRO A 100 -3.65 8.54 10.03
N LEU A 101 -2.59 7.74 10.13
CA LEU A 101 -2.56 6.39 9.60
C LEU A 101 -3.72 5.56 10.17
N ARG A 102 -4.34 4.73 9.33
CA ARG A 102 -5.39 3.82 9.79
C ARG A 102 -4.73 2.67 10.55
N ARG A 103 -5.29 2.35 11.71
CA ARG A 103 -4.77 1.27 12.57
C ARG A 103 -5.55 -0.02 12.36
N GLU A 104 -6.87 0.13 12.37
CA GLU A 104 -7.85 -0.93 12.18
C GLU A 104 -9.04 -0.35 11.42
N GLY A 105 -9.87 -1.21 10.85
CA GLY A 105 -11.09 -0.77 10.18
C GLY A 105 -11.77 -1.90 9.43
N PHE A 106 -12.98 -1.62 8.95
CA PHE A 106 -13.72 -2.56 8.11
C PHE A 106 -13.27 -2.47 6.65
N ILE A 107 -13.11 -3.63 6.03
CA ILE A 107 -13.03 -3.79 4.58
C ILE A 107 -14.25 -4.60 4.15
N ALA A 108 -14.99 -4.10 3.16
CA ALA A 108 -16.02 -4.88 2.50
C ALA A 108 -15.39 -5.70 1.37
N ASP A 109 -15.72 -6.99 1.28
CA ASP A 109 -15.40 -7.80 0.12
C ASP A 109 -16.39 -7.57 -1.03
N LEU A 110 -16.21 -8.32 -2.12
CA LEU A 110 -17.07 -8.23 -3.30
C LEU A 110 -18.51 -8.71 -3.04
N ASP A 111 -18.72 -9.52 -2.00
CA ASP A 111 -20.02 -10.05 -1.60
C ASP A 111 -20.72 -9.13 -0.57
N GLY A 112 -20.09 -7.99 -0.24
CA GLY A 112 -20.60 -7.01 0.72
C GLY A 112 -20.34 -7.39 2.19
N VAL A 113 -19.55 -8.43 2.46
CA VAL A 113 -19.23 -8.84 3.83
C VAL A 113 -18.16 -7.92 4.42
N HIS A 114 -18.47 -7.31 5.55
CA HIS A 114 -17.56 -6.42 6.26
C HIS A 114 -16.65 -7.21 7.20
N THR A 115 -15.35 -7.17 6.94
CA THR A 115 -14.32 -7.81 7.77
C THR A 115 -13.51 -6.75 8.51
N TRP A 116 -13.40 -6.87 9.84
CA TRP A 116 -12.51 -6.04 10.64
C TRP A 116 -11.06 -6.48 10.45
N VAL A 117 -10.20 -5.57 9.99
CA VAL A 117 -8.79 -5.85 9.74
C VAL A 117 -7.89 -4.92 10.52
N LYS A 118 -6.67 -5.39 10.78
CA LYS A 118 -5.57 -4.57 11.28
C LYS A 118 -4.68 -4.18 10.12
N PHE A 119 -4.40 -2.89 9.99
CA PHE A 119 -3.57 -2.38 8.91
C PHE A 119 -2.08 -2.54 9.25
N LYS A 120 -1.31 -2.90 8.23
CA LYS A 120 0.15 -2.91 8.23
C LYS A 120 0.62 -2.25 6.95
N TYR A 121 1.64 -1.41 7.07
CA TYR A 121 2.15 -0.60 5.98
C TYR A 121 3.56 -1.04 5.61
N GLU A 122 3.77 -1.39 4.36
CA GLU A 122 5.10 -1.62 3.82
C GLU A 122 5.77 -0.29 3.48
N ARG A 123 7.07 -0.17 3.78
CA ARG A 123 7.87 1.06 3.55
C ARG A 123 7.26 2.33 4.12
N LEU A 124 6.58 2.20 5.26
CA LEU A 124 5.99 3.33 5.97
C LEU A 124 7.07 4.40 6.25
N PRO A 125 6.94 5.62 5.69
CA PRO A 125 7.86 6.72 5.98
C PRO A 125 7.86 7.12 7.46
N ILE A 126 8.68 8.10 7.82
CA ILE A 126 8.65 8.69 9.16
C ILE A 126 7.23 9.15 9.47
N PHE A 127 6.71 8.73 10.63
CA PHE A 127 5.41 9.12 11.13
C PHE A 127 5.48 9.36 12.64
N CYS A 128 4.57 10.18 13.14
CA CYS A 128 4.53 10.53 14.54
C CYS A 128 3.75 9.48 15.36
N HIS A 129 4.40 8.91 16.39
CA HIS A 129 3.78 7.91 17.26
C HIS A 129 2.64 8.47 18.15
N PHE A 130 2.55 9.80 18.27
CA PHE A 130 1.52 10.50 19.02
C PHE A 130 0.28 10.80 18.16
N CYS A 131 0.43 11.55 17.06
CA CYS A 131 -0.70 12.00 16.23
C CYS A 131 -0.99 11.09 15.02
N GLY A 132 -0.05 10.22 14.62
CA GLY A 132 -0.21 9.29 13.52
C GLY A 132 -0.02 9.88 12.12
N LEU A 133 0.38 11.15 12.00
CA LEU A 133 0.65 11.81 10.72
C LEU A 133 2.05 11.46 10.18
N LEU A 134 2.16 11.44 8.86
CA LEU A 134 3.42 11.27 8.15
C LEU A 134 4.25 12.56 8.12
N GLY A 135 5.56 12.43 7.99
CA GLY A 135 6.49 13.53 7.70
C GLY A 135 7.18 14.18 8.91
N HIS A 136 6.87 13.77 10.14
CA HIS A 136 7.55 14.26 11.34
C HIS A 136 7.58 13.21 12.45
N ASP A 137 8.50 13.37 13.40
CA ASP A 137 8.60 12.53 14.60
C ASP A 137 7.92 13.19 15.82
N LEU A 138 8.06 12.57 16.99
CA LEU A 138 7.49 13.09 18.24
C LEU A 138 8.02 14.49 18.61
N HIS A 139 9.33 14.72 18.45
CA HIS A 139 9.97 15.97 18.83
C HIS A 139 9.50 17.16 17.99
N HIS A 140 9.09 16.90 16.75
CA HIS A 140 8.58 17.90 15.82
C HIS A 140 7.04 17.90 15.73
N CYS A 141 6.35 17.28 16.71
CA CYS A 141 4.89 17.22 16.73
C CYS A 141 4.30 18.36 17.58
N ALA A 142 3.62 19.32 16.93
CA ALA A 142 2.98 20.44 17.61
C ALA A 142 1.95 20.01 18.67
N SER A 143 1.14 18.99 18.36
CA SER A 143 0.14 18.47 19.29
C SER A 143 0.76 17.80 20.51
N HIS A 144 1.88 17.08 20.33
CA HIS A 144 2.61 16.45 21.42
C HIS A 144 3.25 17.49 22.34
N TYR A 145 3.92 18.49 21.76
CA TYR A 145 4.55 19.60 22.48
C TYR A 145 3.56 20.34 23.41
N VAL A 146 2.34 20.62 22.92
CA VAL A 146 1.32 21.32 23.71
C VAL A 146 0.87 20.49 24.92
N VAL A 147 0.69 19.18 24.76
CA VAL A 147 0.26 18.30 25.87
C VAL A 147 1.36 18.17 26.92
N GLU A 148 2.61 17.99 26.49
CA GLU A 148 3.76 17.87 27.39
C GLU A 148 3.98 19.15 28.21
N LYS A 149 3.91 20.33 27.56
CA LYS A 149 4.00 21.64 28.21
C LYS A 149 2.94 21.85 29.29
N ASN A 150 1.74 21.33 29.07
CA ASN A 150 0.62 21.47 30.00
C ASN A 150 0.62 20.40 31.11
N GLY A 151 1.64 19.54 31.18
CA GLY A 151 1.71 18.46 32.16
C GLY A 151 0.65 17.37 31.96
N GLY A 152 0.15 17.22 30.73
CA GLY A 152 -0.86 16.21 30.41
C GLY A 152 -0.28 14.80 30.33
N ASP A 153 -1.11 13.79 30.61
CA ASP A 153 -0.77 12.38 30.38
C ASP A 153 -0.66 12.10 28.87
N VAL A 154 0.52 11.71 28.41
CA VAL A 154 0.79 11.45 26.98
C VAL A 154 0.56 9.98 26.67
N LYS A 155 -0.43 9.69 25.82
CA LYS A 155 -0.69 8.35 25.28
C LYS A 155 -0.27 8.23 23.83
N TYR A 156 0.66 7.33 23.55
CA TYR A 156 1.13 7.02 22.20
C TYR A 156 0.21 5.97 21.56
N GLN A 157 -0.61 6.41 20.60
CA GLN A 157 -1.62 5.57 19.96
C GLN A 157 -1.10 4.76 18.77
N TYR A 158 0.11 5.08 18.31
CA TYR A 158 0.76 4.49 17.16
C TYR A 158 2.16 4.01 17.56
N GLY A 159 2.72 3.09 16.78
CA GLY A 159 4.07 2.60 16.99
C GLY A 159 4.54 1.74 15.83
N ASP A 160 5.77 1.25 15.94
CA ASP A 160 6.43 0.46 14.89
C ASP A 160 5.66 -0.81 14.51
N TRP A 161 4.74 -1.27 15.35
CA TRP A 161 3.79 -2.32 15.00
C TRP A 161 2.90 -1.98 13.79
N LEU A 162 2.79 -0.73 13.33
CA LEU A 162 2.11 -0.43 12.06
C LEU A 162 2.94 -0.77 10.82
N LYS A 163 4.26 -0.91 10.97
CA LYS A 163 5.12 -1.36 9.89
C LYS A 163 4.86 -2.84 9.63
N ALA A 164 4.70 -3.21 8.37
CA ALA A 164 4.69 -4.61 7.98
C ALA A 164 6.08 -5.19 8.26
N SER A 165 6.16 -6.22 9.12
CA SER A 165 7.40 -6.95 9.34
C SER A 165 7.79 -7.73 8.09
N ASP A 166 9.09 -7.86 7.83
CA ASP A 166 9.63 -8.85 6.87
C ASP A 166 9.39 -10.31 7.29
N GLU A 167 8.64 -10.56 8.37
CA GLU A 167 8.26 -11.89 8.85
C GLU A 167 7.16 -12.57 8.00
N GLY A 168 6.78 -11.96 6.88
CA GLY A 168 6.15 -12.63 5.73
C GLY A 168 7.08 -12.82 4.53
N SER A 169 8.33 -12.38 4.61
CA SER A 169 9.38 -12.73 3.68
C SER A 169 9.95 -14.09 4.11
N CYS A 170 9.97 -15.02 3.16
CA CYS A 170 10.56 -16.33 3.37
C CYS A 170 12.02 -16.14 3.87
N ARG A 171 12.30 -16.59 5.09
CA ARG A 171 13.64 -16.52 5.70
C ARG A 171 14.66 -17.22 4.78
N ILE A 172 15.84 -16.61 4.73
CA ILE A 172 16.97 -16.78 3.81
C ILE A 172 17.27 -18.23 3.43
#